data_AF-A0A2A5M4I4-F1
#
_entry.id   AF-A0A2A5M4I4-F1
#
_cell.length_a   1.000
_cell.length_b   1.000
_cell.length_c   1.000
_cell.angle_alpha   90.00
_cell.angle_beta   90.00
_cell.angle_gamma   90.00
#
_symmetry.space_group_name_H-M   'P 1'
#
loop_
_entity.id
_entity.type
_entity.pdbx_description
1 polymer ?
#
loop_
_entity_poly.entity_id
_entity_poly.type
_entity_poly.pdbx_seq_one_letter_code
_entity_poly.pdbx_strand_id
1 'polypeptide(L)'
;QIALLNKDEEIEISKKIELGEDIIIDAFCSVPYLIDFILDYKEPLINRERRVKELFKSFDDEEKNDDKLDELDIDEDEENETELETDEENTKKNSKKEDERTLKVIEKFKALEKAKKDWLKTSKDKESGDELLDKLSIAFKKNILKEKLMDLGPTSKLISEIVKSMETALKSDEEFDKELKRLEYRLPMFSDELKKRHADILKDITKLSKEEITERALETTMVSTYMEIKKLFQTKEASEKSFDLEKSRLKEILEQIKRGKKISDEAKGRMAKSNLRLVVSIAKRYTNRGLPFLDLIQEGNIGLMKAVDKFEYKRGYKFST
;
A
#
# COMPACT_ATOMS: atom_id res chain seq x y z
N GLN A 1 3.58 -12.02 31.21
CA GLN A 1 2.34 -11.25 31.39
C GLN A 1 2.59 -9.85 30.81
N ILE A 2 1.76 -9.36 29.87
CA ILE A 2 1.94 -8.02 29.29
C ILE A 2 1.32 -6.99 30.24
N ALA A 3 2.04 -5.91 30.53
CA ALA A 3 1.57 -4.82 31.38
C ALA A 3 0.50 -3.97 30.67
N LEU A 4 -0.41 -3.39 31.45
CA LEU A 4 -1.37 -2.41 30.94
C LEU A 4 -0.63 -1.09 30.65
N LEU A 5 -1.01 -0.42 29.57
CA LEU A 5 -0.44 0.89 29.22
C LEU A 5 -1.13 1.98 30.03
N ASN A 6 -0.35 2.96 30.48
CA ASN A 6 -0.87 4.24 30.92
C ASN A 6 -1.05 5.21 29.73
N LYS A 7 -1.67 6.37 29.96
CA LYS A 7 -1.97 7.35 28.90
C LYS A 7 -0.69 7.89 28.22
N ASP A 8 0.37 8.10 28.98
CA ASP A 8 1.63 8.62 28.44
C ASP A 8 2.35 7.59 27.57
N GLU A 9 2.29 6.31 27.97
CA GLU A 9 2.80 5.19 27.18
C GLU A 9 1.98 4.96 25.90
N GLU A 10 0.65 5.15 25.95
CA GLU A 10 -0.19 5.14 24.74
C GLU A 10 0.28 6.23 23.76
N ILE A 11 0.49 7.46 24.25
CA ILE A 11 1.00 8.57 23.43
C ILE A 11 2.40 8.27 22.87
N GLU A 12 3.31 7.71 23.67
CA GLU A 12 4.66 7.36 23.23
C GLU A 12 4.63 6.32 22.10
N ILE A 13 3.78 5.30 22.23
CA ILE A 13 3.61 4.28 21.21
C ILE A 13 2.99 4.89 19.95
N SER A 14 1.97 5.73 20.07
CA SER A 14 1.38 6.43 18.91
C SER A 14 2.39 7.31 18.18
N LYS A 15 3.27 8.03 18.90
CA LYS A 15 4.36 8.80 18.28
C LYS A 15 5.36 7.90 17.53
N LYS A 16 5.62 6.69 18.05
CA LYS A 16 6.47 5.70 17.34
C LYS A 16 5.79 5.16 16.08
N ILE A 17 4.47 4.97 16.10
CA ILE A 17 3.70 4.61 14.90
C ILE A 17 3.80 5.72 13.86
N GLU A 18 3.52 6.98 14.26
CA GLU A 18 3.64 8.15 13.37
C GLU A 18 5.07 8.26 12.79
N LEU A 19 6.10 8.07 13.60
CA LEU A 19 7.50 8.11 13.13
C LEU A 19 7.80 7.02 12.10
N GLY A 20 7.30 5.80 12.28
CA GLY A 20 7.45 4.72 11.30
C GLY A 20 6.74 5.03 9.99
N GLU A 21 5.50 5.54 10.06
CA GLU A 21 4.71 5.97 8.91
C GLU A 21 5.39 7.16 8.19
N ASP A 22 5.94 8.13 8.93
CA ASP A 22 6.64 9.30 8.41
C ASP A 22 7.89 8.93 7.59
N ILE A 23 8.68 7.97 8.07
CA ILE A 23 9.86 7.44 7.36
C ILE A 23 9.46 6.81 6.02
N ILE A 24 8.35 6.08 5.98
CA ILE A 24 7.85 5.43 4.77
C ILE A 24 7.36 6.48 3.76
N ILE A 25 6.58 7.45 4.21
CA ILE A 25 6.02 8.48 3.34
C ILE A 25 7.14 9.37 2.77
N ASP A 26 8.15 9.71 3.58
CA ASP A 26 9.32 10.44 3.08
C ASP A 26 10.10 9.66 2.00
N ALA A 27 10.18 8.33 2.13
CA ALA A 27 10.77 7.45 1.13
C ALA A 27 9.95 7.46 -0.17
N PHE A 28 8.62 7.41 -0.09
CA PHE A 28 7.73 7.51 -1.25
C PHE A 28 7.90 8.85 -1.98
N CYS A 29 7.97 9.95 -1.24
CA CYS A 29 8.20 11.28 -1.81
C CYS A 29 9.61 11.48 -2.40
N SER A 30 10.50 10.50 -2.25
CA SER A 30 11.83 10.51 -2.86
C SER A 30 11.84 9.86 -4.26
N VAL A 31 10.75 9.19 -4.65
CA VAL A 31 10.63 8.49 -5.94
C VAL A 31 9.38 9.01 -6.68
N PRO A 32 9.55 9.77 -7.78
CA PRO A 32 8.41 10.30 -8.53
C PRO A 32 7.44 9.21 -9.01
N TYR A 33 7.96 8.06 -9.42
CA TYR A 33 7.16 6.94 -9.90
C TYR A 33 6.25 6.34 -8.82
N LEU A 34 6.71 6.30 -7.55
CA LEU A 34 5.86 5.82 -6.45
C LEU A 34 4.64 6.72 -6.24
N ILE A 35 4.79 8.02 -6.50
CA ILE A 35 3.67 8.96 -6.47
C ILE A 35 2.73 8.72 -7.64
N ASP A 36 3.24 8.43 -8.84
CA ASP A 36 2.40 8.05 -10.00
C ASP A 36 1.61 6.76 -9.73
N PHE A 37 2.28 5.75 -9.20
CA PHE A 37 1.65 4.50 -8.79
C PHE A 37 0.50 4.74 -7.79
N ILE A 38 0.67 5.68 -6.87
CA ILE A 38 -0.40 6.07 -5.94
C ILE A 38 -1.51 6.82 -6.67
N LEU A 39 -1.18 7.72 -7.60
CA LEU A 39 -2.15 8.47 -8.41
C LEU A 39 -3.01 7.57 -9.30
N ASP A 40 -2.49 6.43 -9.75
CA ASP A 40 -3.23 5.45 -10.56
C ASP A 40 -4.45 4.86 -9.84
N TYR A 41 -4.46 4.87 -8.50
CA TYR A 41 -5.63 4.44 -7.71
C TYR A 41 -6.79 5.44 -7.70
N LYS A 42 -6.64 6.62 -8.31
CA LYS A 42 -7.69 7.65 -8.40
C LYS A 42 -8.95 7.11 -9.08
N GLU A 43 -8.82 6.52 -10.26
CA GLU A 43 -9.96 6.02 -11.04
C GLU A 43 -10.63 4.81 -10.37
N PRO A 44 -9.89 3.78 -9.90
CA PRO A 44 -10.48 2.69 -9.10
C PRO A 44 -11.23 3.17 -7.84
N LEU A 45 -10.76 4.23 -7.16
CA LEU A 45 -11.46 4.81 -6.00
C LEU A 45 -12.78 5.48 -6.40
N ILE A 46 -12.79 6.20 -7.53
CA ILE A 46 -14.01 6.81 -8.09
C ILE A 46 -15.01 5.70 -8.49
N ASN A 47 -14.52 4.64 -9.12
CA ASN A 47 -15.31 3.48 -9.56
C ASN A 47 -15.75 2.55 -8.41
N ARG A 48 -15.43 2.90 -7.15
CA ARG A 48 -15.78 2.14 -5.94
C ARG A 48 -15.27 0.71 -5.94
N GLU A 49 -14.09 0.47 -6.49
CA GLU A 49 -13.48 -0.85 -6.39
C GLU A 49 -13.22 -1.19 -4.92
N ARG A 50 -13.92 -2.22 -4.42
CA ARG A 50 -13.88 -2.63 -3.01
C ARG A 50 -12.45 -2.89 -2.50
N ARG A 51 -11.56 -3.35 -3.39
CA ARG A 51 -10.15 -3.64 -3.10
C ARG A 51 -9.33 -2.38 -2.79
N VAL A 52 -9.70 -1.24 -3.38
CA VAL A 52 -8.91 0.01 -3.33
C VAL A 52 -9.34 0.91 -2.17
N LYS A 53 -10.59 0.80 -1.70
CA LYS A 53 -11.10 1.56 -0.53
C LYS A 53 -10.23 1.35 0.72
N GLU A 54 -9.75 0.12 0.92
CA GLU A 54 -8.95 -0.26 2.10
C GLU A 54 -7.49 0.23 2.03
N LEU A 55 -7.08 0.86 0.93
CA LEU A 55 -5.71 1.36 0.73
C LEU A 55 -5.50 2.76 1.34
N PHE A 56 -6.57 3.48 1.66
CA PHE A 56 -6.53 4.87 2.12
C PHE A 56 -7.48 5.11 3.29
N LYS A 57 -6.94 5.49 4.47
CA LYS A 57 -7.70 5.76 5.69
C LYS A 57 -8.78 6.82 5.47
N SER A 58 -8.48 7.87 4.68
CA SER A 58 -9.41 8.99 4.53
C SER A 58 -10.68 8.70 3.72
N PHE A 59 -10.80 7.50 3.15
CA PHE A 59 -11.97 7.06 2.39
C PHE A 59 -12.62 5.79 2.99
N ASP A 60 -12.17 5.34 4.16
CA ASP A 60 -12.63 4.10 4.80
C ASP A 60 -13.94 4.30 5.60
N ASP A 61 -14.31 5.54 5.94
CA ASP A 61 -15.26 5.81 7.05
C ASP A 61 -16.76 5.90 6.69
N GLU A 62 -17.19 5.79 5.43
CA GLU A 62 -18.56 6.19 5.10
C GLU A 62 -19.64 5.07 5.10
N GLU A 63 -19.32 3.84 5.50
CA GLU A 63 -20.34 2.77 5.65
C GLU A 63 -20.85 2.59 7.10
N LYS A 64 -20.28 3.28 8.09
CA LYS A 64 -20.58 3.04 9.52
C LYS A 64 -21.68 3.92 10.12
N ASN A 65 -22.25 4.85 9.37
CA ASN A 65 -23.34 5.68 9.89
C ASN A 65 -24.73 5.02 9.78
N ASP A 66 -24.84 3.82 9.20
CA ASP A 66 -26.07 3.01 9.25
C ASP A 66 -26.19 2.17 10.53
N ASP A 67 -25.10 1.99 11.27
CA ASP A 67 -25.12 1.45 12.63
C ASP A 67 -24.95 2.62 13.62
N LYS A 68 -25.88 3.59 13.59
CA LYS A 68 -26.27 4.18 14.87
C LYS A 68 -26.71 2.98 15.70
N LEU A 69 -25.83 2.50 16.58
CA LEU A 69 -26.27 1.74 17.73
C LEU A 69 -27.39 2.59 18.30
N ASP A 70 -28.61 2.05 18.26
CA ASP A 70 -29.67 2.48 19.13
C ASP A 70 -29.00 2.63 20.50
N GLU A 71 -28.85 3.87 20.95
CA GLU A 71 -28.80 4.14 22.37
C GLU A 71 -30.07 3.50 22.91
N LEU A 72 -29.93 2.26 23.40
CA LEU A 72 -30.86 1.67 24.32
C LEU A 72 -30.75 2.54 25.58
N ASP A 73 -31.40 3.70 25.52
CA ASP A 73 -31.91 4.39 26.68
C ASP A 73 -32.78 3.36 27.40
N ILE A 74 -32.19 2.83 28.48
CA ILE A 74 -32.94 2.18 29.52
C ILE A 74 -33.62 3.32 30.26
N ASP A 75 -34.80 3.72 29.81
CA ASP A 75 -35.80 4.34 30.67
C ASP A 75 -37.19 3.90 30.22
N GLU A 76 -37.95 3.43 31.21
CA GLU A 76 -39.29 2.87 31.11
C GLU A 76 -40.33 3.96 30.78
N ASP A 77 -41.38 3.54 30.07
CA ASP A 77 -42.70 4.19 29.89
C ASP A 77 -42.85 5.38 28.92
N GLU A 78 -43.49 5.13 27.76
CA GLU A 78 -44.76 5.74 27.28
C GLU A 78 -44.90 5.64 25.74
N GLU A 79 -46.13 5.84 25.27
CA GLU A 79 -46.74 5.30 24.06
C GLU A 79 -46.35 5.99 22.73
N ASN A 80 -46.36 5.18 21.65
CA ASN A 80 -46.72 5.48 20.24
C ASN A 80 -46.21 6.78 19.57
N GLU A 81 -45.40 6.64 18.51
CA GLU A 81 -45.78 6.99 17.13
C GLU A 81 -44.73 6.47 16.13
N THR A 82 -45.15 5.60 15.22
CA THR A 82 -44.34 5.13 14.09
C THR A 82 -44.28 6.20 13.00
N GLU A 83 -43.19 6.96 12.93
CA GLU A 83 -42.84 7.72 11.72
C GLU A 83 -42.17 6.79 10.71
N LEU A 84 -42.90 6.44 9.65
CA LEU A 84 -42.37 5.80 8.45
C LEU A 84 -41.54 6.84 7.67
N GLU A 85 -40.22 6.89 7.92
CA GLU A 85 -39.29 7.60 7.03
C GLU A 85 -39.38 6.99 5.62
N THR A 86 -39.76 7.81 4.65
CA THR A 86 -40.00 7.37 3.27
C THR A 86 -38.70 7.16 2.48
N ASP A 87 -38.63 6.08 1.71
CA ASP A 87 -37.48 5.66 0.88
C ASP A 87 -36.96 6.74 -0.11
N GLU A 88 -37.74 7.77 -0.42
CA GLU A 88 -37.36 8.87 -1.32
C GLU A 88 -36.36 9.87 -0.71
N GLU A 89 -36.35 10.04 0.63
CA GLU A 89 -35.34 10.88 1.28
C GLU A 89 -34.00 10.16 1.42
N ASN A 90 -34.02 8.85 1.67
CA ASN A 90 -32.81 8.02 1.76
C ASN A 90 -32.10 7.89 0.42
N THR A 91 -32.83 7.78 -0.68
CA THR A 91 -32.26 7.75 -2.03
C THR A 91 -31.65 9.10 -2.46
N LYS A 92 -32.26 10.25 -2.10
CA LYS A 92 -31.69 11.59 -2.32
C LYS A 92 -30.50 11.92 -1.40
N LYS A 93 -30.49 11.43 -0.16
CA LYS A 93 -29.34 11.55 0.75
C LYS A 93 -28.16 10.71 0.25
N ASN A 94 -28.41 9.51 -0.26
CA ASN A 94 -27.36 8.68 -0.84
C ASN A 94 -26.74 9.37 -2.06
N SER A 95 -27.51 9.74 -3.09
CA SER A 95 -26.95 10.36 -4.32
C SER A 95 -26.12 11.64 -4.07
N LYS A 96 -26.54 12.52 -3.14
CA LYS A 96 -25.74 13.69 -2.75
C LYS A 96 -24.43 13.34 -2.04
N LYS A 97 -24.43 12.30 -1.19
CA LYS A 97 -23.21 11.79 -0.53
C LYS A 97 -22.27 11.11 -1.55
N GLU A 98 -22.82 10.48 -2.59
CA GLU A 98 -22.03 9.84 -3.67
C GLU A 98 -21.19 10.89 -4.43
N ASP A 99 -21.79 12.03 -4.73
CA ASP A 99 -21.11 13.16 -5.38
C ASP A 99 -20.10 13.82 -4.43
N GLU A 100 -20.42 13.98 -3.14
CA GLU A 100 -19.50 14.60 -2.17
C GLU A 100 -18.21 13.79 -1.97
N ARG A 101 -18.32 12.45 -1.85
CA ARG A 101 -17.15 11.58 -1.70
C ARG A 101 -16.26 11.59 -2.93
N THR A 102 -16.85 11.48 -4.13
CA THR A 102 -16.08 11.47 -5.38
C THR A 102 -15.37 12.80 -5.58
N LEU A 103 -16.01 13.93 -5.23
CA LEU A 103 -15.37 15.24 -5.19
C LEU A 103 -14.18 15.28 -4.22
N LYS A 104 -14.32 14.77 -2.99
CA LYS A 104 -13.20 14.68 -2.02
C LYS A 104 -12.01 13.88 -2.56
N VAL A 105 -12.27 12.74 -3.20
CA VAL A 105 -11.22 11.92 -3.85
C VAL A 105 -10.53 12.75 -4.95
N ILE A 106 -11.31 13.36 -5.84
CA ILE A 106 -10.77 14.17 -6.95
C ILE A 106 -9.91 15.33 -6.42
N GLU A 107 -10.38 16.05 -5.41
CA GLU A 107 -9.67 17.18 -4.82
C GLU A 107 -8.34 16.78 -4.19
N LYS A 108 -8.33 15.72 -3.35
CA LYS A 108 -7.10 15.26 -2.70
C LYS A 108 -6.07 14.74 -3.71
N PHE A 109 -6.50 13.94 -4.69
CA PHE A 109 -5.60 13.43 -5.72
C PHE A 109 -5.09 14.54 -6.65
N LYS A 110 -5.92 15.54 -6.98
CA LYS A 110 -5.50 16.72 -7.75
C LYS A 110 -4.48 17.57 -6.98
N ALA A 111 -4.64 17.70 -5.65
CA ALA A 111 -3.68 18.38 -4.80
C ALA A 111 -2.32 17.65 -4.77
N LEU A 112 -2.34 16.31 -4.66
CA LEU A 112 -1.13 15.49 -4.73
C LEU A 112 -0.43 15.63 -6.10
N GLU A 113 -1.19 15.55 -7.20
CA GLU A 113 -0.67 15.68 -8.55
C GLU A 113 -0.03 17.06 -8.78
N LYS A 114 -0.65 18.13 -8.29
CA LYS A 114 -0.11 19.49 -8.35
C LYS A 114 1.19 19.60 -7.55
N ALA A 115 1.22 19.10 -6.31
CA ALA A 115 2.41 19.12 -5.47
C ALA A 115 3.58 18.36 -6.12
N LYS A 116 3.31 17.22 -6.75
CA LYS A 116 4.30 16.44 -7.50
C LYS A 116 4.88 17.24 -8.68
N LYS A 117 4.00 17.87 -9.49
CA LYS A 117 4.43 18.69 -10.64
C LYS A 117 5.30 19.86 -10.20
N ASP A 118 4.92 20.55 -9.13
CA ASP A 118 5.71 21.67 -8.60
C ASP A 118 7.08 21.21 -8.08
N TRP A 119 7.15 20.09 -7.36
CA TRP A 119 8.41 19.50 -6.92
C TRP A 119 9.33 19.10 -8.08
N LEU A 120 8.78 18.47 -9.13
CA LEU A 120 9.55 18.08 -10.31
C LEU A 120 10.07 19.28 -11.12
N LYS A 121 9.28 20.36 -11.22
CA LYS A 121 9.72 21.61 -11.86
C LYS A 121 10.88 22.23 -11.10
N THR A 122 10.74 22.44 -9.79
CA THR A 122 11.81 22.99 -8.95
C THR A 122 13.08 22.12 -8.94
N SER A 123 12.94 20.79 -9.13
CA SER A 123 14.09 19.91 -9.26
C SER A 123 14.83 20.03 -10.60
N LYS A 124 14.17 20.52 -11.66
CA LYS A 124 14.76 20.70 -13.01
C LYS A 124 15.26 22.12 -13.21
N ASP A 125 14.50 23.10 -12.77
CA ASP A 125 14.78 24.52 -12.95
C ASP A 125 15.57 25.04 -11.74
N LYS A 126 16.91 24.90 -11.77
CA LYS A 126 17.83 25.53 -10.81
C LYS A 126 17.97 27.01 -11.15
N GLU A 127 16.95 27.80 -10.80
CA GLU A 127 16.82 29.20 -11.24
C GLU A 127 17.63 30.18 -10.41
N SER A 128 17.97 29.86 -9.15
CA SER A 128 18.43 30.87 -8.20
C SER A 128 19.92 31.21 -8.27
N GLY A 129 20.72 30.37 -8.95
CA GLY A 129 22.19 30.49 -8.98
C GLY A 129 22.88 30.20 -7.63
N ASP A 130 22.11 30.03 -6.54
CA ASP A 130 22.55 29.70 -5.20
C ASP A 130 22.15 28.26 -4.85
N GLU A 131 23.16 27.40 -4.70
CA GLU A 131 22.99 25.97 -4.45
C GLU A 131 22.23 25.69 -3.14
N LEU A 132 22.34 26.56 -2.12
CA LEU A 132 21.64 26.39 -0.86
C LEU A 132 20.14 26.71 -1.02
N LEU A 133 19.82 27.79 -1.72
CA LEU A 133 18.43 28.19 -1.99
C LEU A 133 17.69 27.15 -2.86
N ASP A 134 18.38 26.56 -3.84
CA ASP A 134 17.81 25.48 -4.65
C ASP A 134 17.51 24.24 -3.78
N LYS A 135 18.45 23.84 -2.92
CA LYS A 135 18.27 22.68 -2.01
C LYS A 135 17.11 22.91 -1.04
N LEU A 136 17.03 24.11 -0.44
CA LEU A 136 15.94 24.47 0.47
C LEU A 136 14.59 24.48 -0.25
N SER A 137 14.54 25.01 -1.47
CA SER A 137 13.31 25.05 -2.27
C SER A 137 12.82 23.65 -2.64
N ILE A 138 13.72 22.76 -3.07
CA ILE A 138 13.41 21.36 -3.36
C ILE A 138 12.89 20.66 -2.10
N ALA A 139 13.57 20.84 -0.96
CA ALA A 139 13.16 20.24 0.32
C ALA A 139 11.78 20.73 0.78
N PHE A 140 11.51 22.03 0.64
CA PHE A 140 10.22 22.63 0.96
C PHE A 140 9.09 22.06 0.09
N LYS A 141 9.30 21.97 -1.23
CA LYS A 141 8.32 21.36 -2.15
C LYS A 141 8.11 19.86 -1.87
N LYS A 142 9.17 19.13 -1.52
CA LYS A 142 9.08 17.73 -1.08
C LYS A 142 8.23 17.61 0.20
N ASN A 143 8.38 18.54 1.15
CA ASN A 143 7.57 18.53 2.37
C ASN A 143 6.08 18.78 2.08
N ILE A 144 5.75 19.70 1.16
CA ILE A 144 4.36 19.90 0.71
C ILE A 144 3.80 18.63 0.07
N LEU A 145 4.59 17.96 -0.78
CA LEU A 145 4.19 16.68 -1.39
C LEU A 145 3.92 15.61 -0.31
N LYS A 146 4.79 15.54 0.70
CA LYS A 146 4.66 14.64 1.85
C LYS A 146 3.38 14.91 2.64
N GLU A 147 3.06 16.17 2.94
CA GLU A 147 1.82 16.55 3.60
C GLU A 147 0.59 16.12 2.79
N LYS A 148 0.57 16.36 1.48
CA LYS A 148 -0.54 15.92 0.61
C LYS A 148 -0.67 14.41 0.51
N LEU A 149 0.44 13.68 0.63
CA LEU A 149 0.40 12.22 0.69
C LEU A 149 -0.11 11.73 2.05
N MET A 150 0.27 12.38 3.15
CA MET A 150 -0.29 12.10 4.49
C MET A 150 -1.79 12.36 4.55
N ASP A 151 -2.29 13.41 3.90
CA ASP A 151 -3.72 13.76 3.83
C ASP A 151 -4.58 12.66 3.20
N LEU A 152 -4.01 11.81 2.33
CA LEU A 152 -4.69 10.63 1.76
C LEU A 152 -4.75 9.45 2.74
N GLY A 153 -3.87 9.43 3.74
CA GLY A 153 -3.79 8.38 4.75
C GLY A 153 -3.45 7.00 4.18
N PRO A 154 -2.29 6.80 3.52
CA PRO A 154 -1.89 5.51 2.99
C PRO A 154 -1.90 4.43 4.09
N THR A 155 -2.53 3.29 3.84
CA THR A 155 -2.62 2.19 4.82
C THR A 155 -1.45 1.23 4.73
N SER A 156 -1.27 0.39 5.76
CA SER A 156 -0.28 -0.70 5.76
C SER A 156 -0.47 -1.69 4.59
N LYS A 157 -1.68 -1.79 4.02
CA LYS A 157 -1.96 -2.59 2.82
C LYS A 157 -1.29 -1.97 1.60
N LEU A 158 -1.52 -0.68 1.34
CA LEU A 158 -0.88 0.06 0.24
C LEU A 158 0.64 0.02 0.34
N ILE A 159 1.17 0.24 1.54
CA ILE A 159 2.62 0.17 1.79
C ILE A 159 3.16 -1.23 1.43
N SER A 160 2.43 -2.28 1.79
CA SER A 160 2.84 -3.66 1.47
C SER A 160 2.74 -3.99 -0.02
N GLU A 161 1.78 -3.41 -0.76
CA GLU A 161 1.70 -3.52 -2.22
C GLU A 161 2.87 -2.84 -2.91
N ILE A 162 3.20 -1.61 -2.48
CA ILE A 162 4.35 -0.85 -2.99
C ILE A 162 5.66 -1.59 -2.72
N VAL A 163 5.87 -2.10 -1.49
CA VAL A 163 7.05 -2.89 -1.13
C VAL A 163 7.18 -4.12 -2.02
N LYS A 164 6.09 -4.86 -2.27
CA LYS A 164 6.10 -6.03 -3.17
C LYS A 164 6.44 -5.64 -4.62
N SER A 165 5.90 -4.51 -5.09
CA SER A 165 6.21 -3.99 -6.43
C SER A 165 7.70 -3.63 -6.55
N MET A 166 8.25 -2.92 -5.57
CA MET A 166 9.67 -2.59 -5.50
C MET A 166 10.56 -3.83 -5.37
N GLU A 167 10.19 -4.81 -4.53
CA GLU A 167 10.92 -6.07 -4.40
C GLU A 167 10.91 -6.87 -5.70
N THR A 168 9.78 -6.87 -6.42
CA THR A 168 9.67 -7.52 -7.74
C THR A 168 10.56 -6.83 -8.75
N ALA A 169 10.64 -5.49 -8.73
CA ALA A 169 11.54 -4.74 -9.60
C ALA A 169 13.02 -4.87 -9.20
N LEU A 170 13.29 -5.13 -7.91
CA LEU A 170 14.63 -5.34 -7.37
C LEU A 170 15.08 -6.80 -7.36
N LYS A 171 14.24 -7.75 -7.79
CA LYS A 171 14.68 -9.12 -8.05
C LYS A 171 15.90 -9.02 -8.95
N SER A 172 17.04 -9.39 -8.36
CA SER A 172 18.30 -8.81 -8.76
C SER A 172 18.69 -9.26 -10.16
N ASP A 173 19.59 -8.52 -10.80
CA ASP A 173 20.33 -9.08 -11.94
C ASP A 173 20.98 -10.41 -11.55
N GLU A 174 21.41 -10.60 -10.29
CA GLU A 174 21.94 -11.90 -9.85
C GLU A 174 20.88 -13.02 -9.83
N GLU A 175 19.62 -12.71 -9.51
CA GLU A 175 18.53 -13.69 -9.49
C GLU A 175 18.07 -13.99 -10.91
N PHE A 176 18.02 -12.96 -11.77
CA PHE A 176 17.89 -13.11 -13.22
C PHE A 176 19.03 -13.95 -13.80
N ASP A 177 20.29 -13.67 -13.45
CA ASP A 177 21.47 -14.37 -13.95
C ASP A 177 21.55 -15.80 -13.42
N LYS A 178 21.15 -16.04 -12.16
CA LYS A 178 21.04 -17.39 -11.59
C LYS A 178 19.96 -18.20 -12.29
N GLU A 179 18.79 -17.62 -12.53
CA GLU A 179 17.69 -18.31 -13.21
C GLU A 179 18.01 -18.50 -14.70
N LEU A 180 18.64 -17.52 -15.35
CA LEU A 180 19.14 -17.64 -16.72
C LEU A 180 20.16 -18.77 -16.82
N LYS A 181 21.16 -18.82 -15.92
CA LYS A 181 22.13 -19.94 -15.86
C LYS A 181 21.44 -21.27 -15.65
N ARG A 182 20.47 -21.36 -14.72
CA ARG A 182 19.69 -22.58 -14.46
C ARG A 182 18.96 -23.07 -15.71
N LEU A 183 18.38 -22.16 -16.49
CA LEU A 183 17.72 -22.48 -17.75
C LEU A 183 18.72 -22.85 -18.85
N GLU A 184 19.86 -22.17 -18.93
CA GLU A 184 20.97 -22.50 -19.84
C GLU A 184 21.54 -23.89 -19.56
N TYR A 185 21.64 -24.33 -18.30
CA TYR A 185 22.06 -25.69 -17.94
C TYR A 185 21.11 -26.78 -18.47
N ARG A 186 19.84 -26.46 -18.72
CA ARG A 186 18.88 -27.39 -19.33
C ARG A 186 19.04 -27.48 -20.85
N LEU A 187 19.82 -26.59 -21.46
CA LEU A 187 20.09 -26.61 -22.89
C LEU A 187 21.37 -27.41 -23.16
N PRO A 188 21.31 -28.48 -23.98
CA PRO A 188 22.48 -29.27 -24.35
C PRO A 188 23.44 -28.48 -25.25
N MET A 189 24.32 -27.67 -24.67
CA MET A 189 25.24 -26.74 -25.39
C MET A 189 26.59 -27.38 -25.74
N PHE A 190 26.56 -28.53 -26.42
CA PHE A 190 27.75 -29.36 -26.66
C PHE A 190 28.69 -28.87 -27.77
N SER A 191 28.23 -28.00 -28.68
CA SER A 191 29.04 -27.47 -29.78
C SER A 191 29.14 -25.94 -29.75
N ASP A 192 30.21 -25.40 -30.35
CA ASP A 192 30.40 -23.96 -30.47
C ASP A 192 29.40 -23.30 -31.42
N GLU A 193 28.82 -24.07 -32.36
CA GLU A 193 27.71 -23.61 -33.19
C GLU A 193 26.42 -23.45 -32.37
N LEU A 194 26.14 -24.38 -31.44
CA LEU A 194 24.96 -24.25 -30.56
C LEU A 194 25.09 -23.04 -29.63
N LYS A 195 26.30 -22.77 -29.09
CA LYS A 195 26.54 -21.57 -28.26
C LYS A 195 26.35 -20.27 -29.04
N LYS A 196 26.82 -20.21 -30.29
CA LYS A 196 26.60 -19.04 -31.16
C LYS A 196 25.12 -18.82 -31.45
N ARG A 197 24.41 -19.88 -31.83
CA ARG A 197 22.95 -19.82 -32.07
C ARG A 197 22.19 -19.38 -30.83
N HIS A 198 22.56 -19.90 -29.65
CA HIS A 198 21.98 -19.49 -28.38
C HIS A 198 22.18 -17.98 -28.13
N ALA A 199 23.40 -17.47 -28.33
CA ALA A 199 23.69 -16.04 -28.19
C ALA A 199 22.86 -15.17 -29.15
N ASP A 200 22.62 -15.64 -30.38
CA ASP A 200 21.79 -14.93 -31.35
C ASP A 200 20.29 -14.99 -31.02
N ILE A 201 19.81 -16.11 -30.46
CA ILE A 201 18.43 -16.21 -29.95
C ILE A 201 18.23 -15.26 -28.76
N LEU A 202 19.18 -15.21 -27.82
CA LEU A 202 19.09 -14.35 -26.63
C LEU A 202 18.99 -12.85 -26.98
N LYS A 203 19.70 -12.37 -28.01
CA LYS A 203 19.64 -10.97 -28.43
C LYS A 203 18.22 -10.52 -28.83
N ASP A 204 17.47 -11.41 -29.47
CA ASP A 204 16.14 -11.11 -30.02
C ASP A 204 15.00 -11.79 -29.24
N ILE A 205 15.29 -12.43 -28.11
CA ILE A 205 14.36 -13.39 -27.48
C ILE A 205 13.01 -12.79 -27.08
N THR A 206 12.98 -11.50 -26.74
CA THR A 206 11.74 -10.79 -26.38
C THR A 206 10.83 -10.56 -27.59
N LYS A 207 11.38 -10.53 -28.81
CA LYS A 207 10.68 -10.26 -30.07
C LYS A 207 10.29 -11.53 -30.84
N LEU A 208 10.99 -12.64 -30.61
CA LEU A 208 10.78 -13.88 -31.36
C LEU A 208 9.46 -14.57 -31.03
N SER A 209 8.73 -15.05 -32.05
CA SER A 209 7.55 -15.91 -31.86
C SER A 209 7.93 -17.34 -31.44
N LYS A 210 6.94 -18.14 -31.03
CA LYS A 210 7.18 -19.55 -30.68
C LYS A 210 7.66 -20.33 -31.90
N GLU A 211 7.10 -20.04 -33.07
CA GLU A 211 7.43 -20.65 -34.34
C GLU A 211 8.88 -20.32 -34.75
N GLU A 212 9.30 -19.06 -34.62
CA GLU A 212 10.66 -18.60 -34.92
C GLU A 212 11.71 -19.20 -33.95
N ILE A 213 11.35 -19.36 -32.67
CA ILE A 213 12.19 -20.08 -31.70
C ILE A 213 12.32 -21.56 -32.09
N THR A 214 11.25 -22.16 -32.63
CA THR A 214 11.24 -23.57 -33.07
C THR A 214 12.10 -23.80 -34.30
N GLU A 215 12.15 -22.83 -35.24
CA GLU A 215 13.03 -22.90 -36.41
C GLU A 215 14.50 -22.68 -36.06
N ARG A 216 14.79 -21.78 -35.10
CA ARG A 216 16.16 -21.49 -34.67
C ARG A 216 16.71 -22.54 -33.71
N ALA A 217 15.86 -23.17 -32.90
CA ALA A 217 16.22 -24.27 -32.02
C ALA A 217 16.27 -25.58 -32.81
N LEU A 218 17.41 -26.27 -32.76
CA LEU A 218 17.62 -27.55 -33.45
C LEU A 218 16.71 -28.67 -32.92
N GLU A 219 16.32 -28.60 -31.64
CA GLU A 219 15.48 -29.59 -30.98
C GLU A 219 14.21 -28.98 -30.36
N THR A 220 13.09 -29.68 -30.49
CA THR A 220 11.79 -29.30 -29.93
C THR A 220 11.79 -29.27 -28.40
N THR A 221 12.66 -30.05 -27.76
CA THR A 221 12.90 -30.09 -26.31
C THR A 221 13.43 -28.76 -25.76
N MET A 222 14.19 -28.02 -26.58
CA MET A 222 14.81 -26.74 -26.21
C MET A 222 13.82 -25.57 -26.25
N VAL A 223 12.74 -25.68 -27.04
CA VAL A 223 11.73 -24.61 -27.22
C VAL A 223 11.04 -24.26 -25.91
N SER A 224 10.75 -25.26 -25.06
CA SER A 224 10.14 -25.03 -23.75
C SER A 224 11.04 -24.17 -22.85
N THR A 225 12.33 -24.48 -22.82
CA THR A 225 13.33 -23.74 -22.06
C THR A 225 13.53 -22.33 -22.61
N TYR A 226 13.56 -22.14 -23.93
CA TYR A 226 13.62 -20.79 -24.53
C TYR A 226 12.37 -19.95 -24.26
N MET A 227 11.19 -20.56 -24.17
CA MET A 227 9.96 -19.85 -23.76
C MET A 227 10.01 -19.40 -22.30
N GLU A 228 10.61 -20.21 -21.42
CA GLU A 228 10.89 -19.81 -20.03
C GLU A 228 11.89 -18.65 -19.97
N ILE A 229 12.98 -18.72 -20.74
CA ILE A 229 13.96 -17.63 -20.86
C ILE A 229 13.31 -16.36 -21.42
N LYS A 230 12.47 -16.47 -22.46
CA LYS A 230 11.72 -15.34 -23.01
C LYS A 230 10.88 -14.65 -21.94
N LYS A 231 10.14 -15.42 -21.14
CA LYS A 231 9.33 -14.88 -20.04
C LYS A 231 10.19 -14.20 -18.98
N LEU A 232 11.37 -14.74 -18.68
CA LEU A 232 12.34 -14.15 -17.76
C LEU A 232 12.85 -12.79 -18.28
N PHE A 233 13.22 -12.69 -19.55
CA PHE A 233 13.62 -11.43 -20.20
C PHE A 233 12.49 -10.39 -20.28
N GLN A 234 11.26 -10.81 -20.59
CA GLN A 234 10.10 -9.92 -20.59
C GLN A 234 9.80 -9.36 -19.19
N THR A 235 9.97 -10.20 -18.16
CA THR A 235 9.79 -9.77 -16.77
C THR A 235 10.87 -8.76 -16.37
N LYS A 236 12.11 -8.97 -16.81
CA LYS A 236 13.22 -8.02 -16.60
C LYS A 236 12.99 -6.70 -17.32
N GLU A 237 12.60 -6.70 -18.59
CA GLU A 237 12.33 -5.48 -19.36
C GLU A 237 11.16 -4.68 -18.75
N ALA A 238 10.12 -5.37 -18.28
CA ALA A 238 9.02 -4.74 -17.56
C ALA A 238 9.49 -4.10 -16.24
N SER A 239 10.38 -4.76 -15.49
CA SER A 239 10.93 -4.23 -14.24
C SER A 239 11.87 -3.03 -14.42
N GLU A 240 12.66 -3.01 -15.48
CA GLU A 240 13.62 -1.92 -15.76
C GLU A 240 12.93 -0.61 -16.16
N LYS A 241 11.77 -0.71 -16.81
CA LYS A 241 10.95 0.45 -17.20
C LYS A 241 10.12 1.03 -16.05
N SER A 242 10.05 0.37 -14.89
CA SER A 242 9.14 0.78 -13.82
C SER A 242 9.63 1.98 -13.01
N PHE A 243 10.87 2.02 -12.50
CA PHE A 243 11.22 2.98 -11.43
C PHE A 243 12.10 4.17 -11.83
N ASP A 244 12.63 4.21 -13.07
CA ASP A 244 13.55 5.26 -13.58
C ASP A 244 14.64 5.70 -12.56
N LEU A 245 15.20 4.71 -11.85
CA LEU A 245 16.17 4.91 -10.77
C LEU A 245 17.26 3.85 -10.85
N GLU A 246 18.46 4.21 -10.37
CA GLU A 246 19.55 3.25 -10.21
C GLU A 246 19.16 2.15 -9.21
N LYS A 247 19.53 0.89 -9.49
CA LYS A 247 19.21 -0.26 -8.63
C LYS A 247 19.73 -0.10 -7.20
N SER A 248 20.91 0.50 -7.04
CA SER A 248 21.50 0.81 -5.72
C SER A 248 20.58 1.76 -4.93
N ARG A 249 20.15 2.85 -5.56
CA ARG A 249 19.25 3.83 -4.97
C ARG A 249 17.87 3.25 -4.65
N LEU A 250 17.31 2.43 -5.54
CA LEU A 250 16.04 1.76 -5.31
C LEU A 250 16.12 0.80 -4.11
N LYS A 251 17.25 0.11 -3.93
CA LYS A 251 17.52 -0.76 -2.77
C LYS A 251 17.64 0.03 -1.46
N GLU A 252 18.31 1.18 -1.48
CA GLU A 252 18.36 2.08 -0.31
C GLU A 252 16.97 2.53 0.13
N ILE A 253 16.14 2.95 -0.83
CA ILE A 253 14.77 3.41 -0.56
C ILE A 253 13.90 2.26 -0.05
N LEU A 254 14.03 1.07 -0.64
CA LEU A 254 13.34 -0.12 -0.14
C LEU A 254 13.71 -0.44 1.31
N GLU A 255 15.00 -0.34 1.66
CA GLU A 255 15.45 -0.58 3.03
C GLU A 255 14.92 0.48 4.01
N GLN A 256 14.87 1.75 3.59
CA GLN A 256 14.23 2.82 4.36
C GLN A 256 12.75 2.52 4.64
N ILE A 257 12.00 2.09 3.61
CA ILE A 257 10.59 1.70 3.76
C ILE A 257 10.44 0.51 4.71
N LYS A 258 11.27 -0.53 4.55
CA LYS A 258 11.27 -1.71 5.43
C LYS A 258 11.54 -1.35 6.89
N ARG A 259 12.49 -0.45 7.12
CA ARG A 259 12.80 0.06 8.46
C ARG A 259 11.62 0.81 9.07
N GLY A 260 11.02 1.75 8.33
CA GLY A 260 9.84 2.49 8.80
C GLY A 260 8.66 1.55 9.08
N LYS A 261 8.43 0.57 8.21
CA LYS A 261 7.40 -0.47 8.38
C LYS A 261 7.63 -1.27 9.66
N LYS A 262 8.85 -1.74 9.89
CA LYS A 262 9.20 -2.49 11.10
C LYS A 262 8.91 -1.68 12.38
N ILE A 263 9.31 -0.41 12.41
CA ILE A 263 9.07 0.48 13.56
C ILE A 263 7.56 0.63 13.81
N SER A 264 6.79 0.88 12.75
CA SER A 264 5.34 1.03 12.83
C SER A 264 4.66 -0.28 13.29
N ASP A 265 4.99 -1.41 12.67
CA ASP A 265 4.39 -2.72 12.97
C ASP A 265 4.71 -3.18 14.41
N GLU A 266 5.93 -2.97 14.89
CA GLU A 266 6.31 -3.28 16.27
C GLU A 266 5.55 -2.43 17.28
N ALA A 267 5.39 -1.13 17.00
CA ALA A 267 4.64 -0.21 17.85
C ALA A 267 3.14 -0.54 17.86
N LYS A 268 2.53 -0.78 16.69
CA LYS A 268 1.14 -1.25 16.57
C LYS A 268 0.92 -2.57 17.31
N GLY A 269 1.86 -3.51 17.15
CA GLY A 269 1.84 -4.80 17.84
C GLY A 269 1.92 -4.64 19.37
N ARG A 270 2.73 -3.71 19.88
CA ARG A 270 2.80 -3.39 21.32
C ARG A 270 1.49 -2.78 21.82
N MET A 271 0.89 -1.85 21.07
CA MET A 271 -0.40 -1.25 21.41
C MET A 271 -1.50 -2.32 21.50
N ALA A 272 -1.62 -3.16 20.46
CA ALA A 272 -2.61 -4.23 20.42
C ALA A 272 -2.41 -5.26 21.55
N LYS A 273 -1.17 -5.75 21.75
CA LYS A 273 -0.83 -6.72 22.80
C LYS A 273 -1.21 -6.25 24.20
N SER A 274 -1.06 -4.96 24.47
CA SER A 274 -1.39 -4.37 25.77
C SER A 274 -2.91 -4.25 26.00
N ASN A 275 -3.70 -4.31 24.94
CA ASN A 275 -5.16 -4.19 24.95
C ASN A 275 -5.90 -5.52 24.70
N LEU A 276 -5.22 -6.67 24.63
CA LEU A 276 -5.86 -7.97 24.44
C LEU A 276 -6.88 -8.33 25.54
N ARG A 277 -6.67 -7.83 26.77
CA ARG A 277 -7.63 -8.04 27.87
C ARG A 277 -8.97 -7.38 27.60
N LEU A 278 -8.97 -6.22 26.95
CA LEU A 278 -10.19 -5.52 26.54
C LEU A 278 -10.99 -6.39 25.57
N VAL A 279 -10.34 -6.95 24.55
CA VAL A 279 -10.97 -7.86 23.59
C VAL A 279 -11.63 -9.05 24.28
N VAL A 280 -10.90 -9.71 25.20
CA VAL A 280 -11.46 -10.84 25.96
C VAL A 280 -12.66 -10.41 26.80
N SER A 281 -12.61 -9.23 27.43
CA SER A 281 -13.72 -8.72 28.24
C SER A 281 -14.97 -8.40 27.41
N ILE A 282 -14.79 -7.87 26.20
CA ILE A 282 -15.88 -7.59 25.27
C ILE A 282 -16.45 -8.90 24.72
N ALA A 283 -15.59 -9.82 24.24
CA ALA A 283 -15.99 -11.10 23.65
C ALA A 283 -16.83 -11.96 24.62
N LYS A 284 -16.55 -11.91 25.93
CA LYS A 284 -17.35 -12.60 26.95
C LYS A 284 -18.83 -12.22 26.94
N ARG A 285 -19.19 -11.00 26.52
CA ARG A 285 -20.58 -10.55 26.44
C ARG A 285 -21.35 -11.16 25.25
N TYR A 286 -20.65 -11.82 24.33
CA TYR A 286 -21.21 -12.35 23.08
C TYR A 286 -21.14 -13.89 22.98
N THR A 287 -20.70 -14.60 24.03
CA THR A 287 -20.46 -16.06 24.01
C THR A 287 -21.70 -16.90 23.64
N ASN A 288 -22.90 -16.42 23.95
CA ASN A 288 -24.14 -17.16 23.77
C ASN A 288 -24.87 -16.82 22.47
N ARG A 289 -24.18 -16.21 21.48
CA ARG A 289 -24.79 -15.77 20.21
C ARG A 289 -24.48 -16.70 19.03
N GLY A 290 -24.12 -17.95 19.30
CA GLY A 290 -23.94 -18.98 18.27
C GLY A 290 -22.54 -19.06 17.63
N LEU A 291 -21.58 -18.22 18.06
CA LEU A 291 -20.19 -18.29 17.61
C LEU A 291 -19.26 -18.76 18.75
N PRO A 292 -18.29 -19.65 18.49
CA PRO A 292 -17.31 -20.08 19.49
C PRO A 292 -16.54 -18.91 20.12
N PHE A 293 -16.20 -19.02 21.41
CA PHE A 293 -15.52 -17.96 22.15
C PHE A 293 -14.16 -17.55 21.55
N LEU A 294 -13.40 -18.51 21.01
CA LEU A 294 -12.14 -18.23 20.35
C LEU A 294 -12.33 -17.41 19.07
N ASP A 295 -13.40 -17.66 18.32
CA ASP A 295 -13.70 -16.93 17.08
C ASP A 295 -14.15 -15.50 17.39
N LEU A 296 -14.95 -15.30 18.45
CA LEU A 296 -15.29 -13.96 18.95
C LEU A 296 -14.03 -13.16 19.35
N ILE A 297 -13.04 -13.82 19.95
CA ILE A 297 -11.75 -13.20 20.25
C ILE A 297 -10.98 -12.85 18.97
N GLN A 298 -11.00 -13.72 17.94
CA GLN A 298 -10.34 -13.41 16.66
C GLN A 298 -10.96 -12.19 15.99
N GLU A 299 -12.28 -12.13 15.89
CA GLU A 299 -12.99 -10.98 15.33
C GLU A 299 -12.72 -9.71 16.15
N GLY A 300 -12.74 -9.82 17.48
CA GLY A 300 -12.39 -8.71 18.38
C GLY A 300 -10.92 -8.25 18.22
N ASN A 301 -9.99 -9.17 17.98
CA ASN A 301 -8.59 -8.83 17.69
C ASN A 301 -8.43 -8.13 16.34
N ILE A 302 -9.20 -8.52 15.31
CA ILE A 302 -9.24 -7.82 14.02
C ILE A 302 -9.77 -6.40 14.21
N GLY A 303 -10.85 -6.24 14.99
CA GLY A 303 -11.39 -4.94 15.38
C GLY A 303 -10.37 -4.08 16.13
N LEU A 304 -9.64 -4.67 17.07
CA LEU A 304 -8.58 -4.01 17.83
C LEU A 304 -7.45 -3.52 16.91
N MET A 305 -6.98 -4.35 15.98
CA MET A 305 -5.93 -3.95 15.03
C MET A 305 -6.39 -2.76 14.16
N LYS A 306 -7.64 -2.78 13.70
CA LYS A 306 -8.24 -1.64 12.97
C LYS A 306 -8.34 -0.39 13.83
N ALA A 307 -8.69 -0.52 15.10
CA ALA A 307 -8.75 0.60 16.04
C ALA A 307 -7.36 1.22 16.26
N VAL A 308 -6.31 0.39 16.39
CA VAL A 308 -4.91 0.86 16.47
C VAL A 308 -4.52 1.65 15.22
N ASP A 309 -4.91 1.19 14.02
CA ASP A 309 -4.60 1.88 12.77
C ASP A 309 -5.26 3.27 12.63
N LYS A 310 -6.42 3.46 13.26
CA LYS A 310 -7.22 4.70 13.22
C LYS A 310 -7.07 5.60 14.44
N PHE A 311 -6.32 5.17 15.46
CA PHE A 311 -6.26 5.90 16.72
C PHE A 311 -5.44 7.20 16.59
N GLU A 312 -6.07 8.31 16.97
CA GLU A 312 -5.46 9.63 16.96
C GLU A 312 -5.29 10.17 18.38
N TYR A 313 -4.10 9.97 18.97
CA TYR A 313 -3.80 10.43 20.34
C TYR A 313 -3.97 11.94 20.53
N LYS A 314 -3.85 12.74 19.45
CA LYS A 314 -4.01 14.21 19.46
C LYS A 314 -5.42 14.64 19.84
N ARG A 315 -6.42 13.77 19.70
CA ARG A 315 -7.81 14.03 20.11
C ARG A 315 -8.02 13.93 21.64
N GLY A 316 -7.03 13.45 22.39
CA GLY A 316 -7.03 13.45 23.86
C GLY A 316 -7.81 12.31 24.52
N TYR A 317 -8.55 11.51 23.74
CA TYR A 317 -9.24 10.30 24.19
C TYR A 317 -8.26 9.19 24.55
N LYS A 318 -8.65 8.36 25.52
CA LYS A 318 -7.90 7.13 25.86
C LYS A 318 -8.20 6.06 24.82
N PHE A 319 -7.22 5.24 24.47
CA PHE A 319 -7.41 4.20 23.47
C PHE A 319 -8.46 3.14 23.86
N SER A 320 -8.60 2.87 25.16
CA SER A 320 -9.46 1.79 25.68
C SER A 320 -10.96 2.12 25.78
N THR A 321 -11.35 3.36 25.50
CA THR A 321 -12.74 3.83 25.61
C THR A 321 -13.54 3.38 24.39
#